data_AF-A0A9W8BXL2-F1
#
_entry.id   AF-A0A9W8BXL2-F1
#
_cell.length_a   1.000
_cell.length_b   1.000
_cell.length_c   1.000
_cell.angle_alpha   90.00
_cell.angle_beta   90.00
_cell.angle_gamma   90.00
#
_symmetry.space_group_name_H-M   'P 1'
#
loop_
_entity.id
_entity.type
_entity.pdbx_description
1 polymer ?
#
loop_
_entity_poly.entity_id
_entity_poly.type
_entity_poly.pdbx_seq_one_letter_code
_entity_poly.pdbx_strand_id
1 'polypeptide(L)'
;MEHVEIIPESNPNPIDTDPIRKAITAGFFYNCARLQKSSESYTTIKCQQTVHIHPSSSLHKENPKYAVYYELMLTSREFIRQVVEIDDKWLLEVALHYYKNKIKDAKRKMPKTIKTK
;
A
#
# COMPACT_ATOMS: atom_id res chain seq x y z
N MET A 1 -0.32 -11.15 26.18
CA MET A 1 0.27 -11.17 24.82
C MET A 1 1.54 -11.97 24.93
N GLU A 2 1.63 -13.12 24.26
CA GLU A 2 2.88 -13.88 24.18
C GLU A 2 3.90 -13.05 23.42
N HIS A 3 5.10 -12.89 24.00
CA HIS A 3 6.23 -12.30 23.33
C HIS A 3 6.77 -13.33 22.32
N VAL A 4 6.50 -13.12 21.04
CA VAL A 4 7.06 -13.95 19.97
C VAL A 4 8.45 -13.39 19.64
N GLU A 5 9.49 -14.04 20.11
CA GLU A 5 10.87 -13.73 19.71
C GLU A 5 11.11 -14.28 18.31
N ILE A 6 11.30 -13.37 17.35
CA ILE A 6 11.66 -13.74 15.98
C ILE A 6 13.18 -13.83 15.95
N ILE A 7 13.72 -15.03 15.73
CA ILE A 7 15.15 -15.22 15.51
C ILE A 7 15.53 -14.49 14.22
N PRO A 8 16.48 -13.53 14.24
CA PRO A 8 16.90 -12.85 13.03
C PRO A 8 17.63 -13.84 12.11
N GLU A 9 17.04 -14.14 10.95
CA GLU A 9 17.67 -14.94 9.91
C GLU A 9 18.09 -14.06 8.73
N SER A 10 19.28 -14.29 8.21
CA SER A 10 19.75 -13.62 6.99
C SER A 10 18.92 -14.04 5.79
N ASN A 11 18.58 -13.10 4.93
CA ASN A 11 17.89 -13.41 3.68
C ASN A 11 18.81 -14.26 2.77
N PRO A 12 18.44 -15.52 2.44
CA PRO A 12 19.28 -16.39 1.63
C PRO A 12 19.34 -15.97 0.15
N ASN A 13 18.38 -15.15 -0.32
CA ASN A 13 18.36 -14.62 -1.68
C ASN A 13 18.41 -13.09 -1.65
N PRO A 14 19.57 -12.46 -1.94
CA PRO A 14 19.70 -11.00 -1.88
C PRO A 14 18.86 -10.25 -2.93
N ILE A 15 18.36 -10.95 -3.95
CA ILE A 15 17.45 -10.37 -4.96
C ILE A 15 16.02 -10.32 -4.44
N ASP A 16 15.66 -11.22 -3.51
CA ASP A 16 14.34 -11.21 -2.89
C ASP A 16 14.24 -10.04 -1.89
N THR A 17 13.49 -9.01 -2.27
CA THR A 17 13.28 -7.83 -1.42
C THR A 17 12.00 -7.92 -0.60
N ASP A 18 11.21 -8.99 -0.76
CA ASP A 18 9.91 -9.13 -0.09
C ASP A 18 10.04 -9.13 1.44
N PRO A 19 11.01 -9.81 2.08
CA PRO A 19 11.16 -9.75 3.54
C PRO A 19 11.36 -8.33 4.07
N ILE A 20 12.16 -7.51 3.37
CA ILE A 20 12.43 -6.12 3.72
C ILE A 20 11.17 -5.28 3.54
N ARG A 21 10.49 -5.43 2.40
CA ARG A 21 9.24 -4.71 2.12
C ARG A 21 8.12 -5.08 3.09
N LYS A 22 8.03 -6.36 3.49
CA LYS A 22 7.10 -6.84 4.54
C LYS A 22 7.40 -6.21 5.89
N ALA A 23 8.68 -6.13 6.30
CA ALA A 23 9.07 -5.46 7.54
C ALA A 23 8.70 -3.97 7.53
N ILE A 24 8.95 -3.26 6.43
CA ILE A 24 8.51 -1.86 6.26
C ILE A 24 6.98 -1.77 6.34
N THR A 25 6.27 -2.69 5.68
CA THR A 25 4.80 -2.75 5.72
C THR A 25 4.29 -2.96 7.14
N ALA A 26 4.96 -3.78 7.96
CA ALA A 26 4.56 -4.00 9.35
C ALA A 26 4.69 -2.72 10.20
N GLY A 27 5.75 -1.93 10.01
CA GLY A 27 5.93 -0.67 10.73
C GLY A 27 5.03 0.46 10.24
N PHE A 28 4.75 0.50 8.94
CA PHE A 28 4.01 1.58 8.27
C PHE A 28 2.65 1.14 7.74
N PHE A 29 2.07 0.06 8.30
CA PHE A 29 0.83 -0.53 7.78
C PHE A 29 -0.31 0.49 7.70
N TYR A 30 -0.28 1.53 8.52
CA TYR A 30 -1.31 2.58 8.55
C TYR A 30 -1.19 3.59 7.41
N ASN A 31 0.02 3.77 6.85
CA ASN A 31 0.35 4.70 5.77
C ASN A 31 0.38 3.98 4.42
N CYS A 32 -0.78 3.46 4.02
CA CYS A 32 -0.93 2.77 2.74
C CYS A 32 -1.84 3.53 1.77
N ALA A 33 -1.50 3.48 0.49
CA ALA A 33 -2.27 4.05 -0.60
C ALA A 33 -2.43 3.04 -1.74
N ARG A 34 -3.53 3.15 -2.49
CA ARG A 34 -3.85 2.30 -3.64
C ARG A 34 -4.03 3.13 -4.90
N LEU A 35 -3.46 2.67 -6.01
CA LEU A 35 -3.63 3.28 -7.32
C LEU A 35 -5.12 3.30 -7.74
N GLN A 36 -5.56 4.41 -8.33
CA GLN A 36 -6.90 4.54 -8.90
C GLN A 36 -6.94 3.96 -10.33
N LYS A 37 -8.08 3.37 -10.75
CA LYS A 37 -8.19 2.55 -11.98
C LYS A 37 -7.91 3.28 -13.31
N SER A 38 -7.79 4.60 -13.32
CA SER A 38 -7.64 5.39 -14.55
C SER A 38 -6.87 6.69 -14.35
N SER A 39 -6.05 6.77 -13.30
CA SER A 39 -5.25 7.96 -13.01
C SER A 39 -3.94 7.58 -12.34
N GLU A 40 -2.94 8.44 -12.48
CA GLU A 40 -1.64 8.37 -11.79
C GLU A 40 -1.76 8.84 -10.32
N SER A 41 -2.98 8.85 -9.79
CA SER A 41 -3.28 9.22 -8.41
C SER A 41 -3.66 8.01 -7.59
N TYR A 42 -3.42 8.14 -6.30
CA TYR A 42 -3.63 7.11 -5.30
C TYR A 42 -4.69 7.57 -4.31
N THR A 43 -5.39 6.62 -3.71
CA THR A 43 -6.28 6.86 -2.57
C THR A 43 -5.65 6.28 -1.32
N THR A 44 -5.43 7.10 -0.30
CA THR A 44 -4.95 6.63 1.01
C THR A 44 -6.01 5.79 1.69
N ILE A 45 -5.64 4.67 2.31
CA ILE A 45 -6.62 3.74 2.90
C ILE A 45 -7.19 4.27 4.23
N LYS A 46 -6.42 5.10 4.94
CA LYS A 46 -6.87 5.70 6.20
C LYS A 46 -7.95 6.76 5.97
N CYS A 47 -7.63 7.78 5.19
CA CYS A 47 -8.43 8.99 5.07
C CYS A 47 -9.16 9.11 3.74
N GLN A 48 -8.97 8.17 2.81
CA GLN A 48 -9.54 8.23 1.46
C GLN A 48 -9.15 9.50 0.69
N GLN A 49 -7.96 10.04 0.97
CA GLN A 49 -7.42 11.25 0.33
C GLN A 49 -6.78 10.90 -1.01
N THR A 50 -6.92 11.80 -1.99
CA THR A 50 -6.30 11.66 -3.31
C THR A 50 -4.89 12.24 -3.27
N VAL A 51 -3.90 11.39 -3.44
CA VAL A 51 -2.47 11.75 -3.37
C VAL A 51 -1.73 11.29 -4.61
N HIS A 52 -0.54 11.83 -4.84
CA HIS A 52 0.33 11.44 -5.94
C HIS A 52 1.70 10.99 -5.42
N ILE A 53 2.37 10.07 -6.13
CA ILE A 53 3.78 9.78 -5.84
C ILE A 53 4.61 11.00 -6.23
N HIS A 54 5.42 11.51 -5.30
CA HIS A 54 6.28 12.66 -5.55
C HIS A 54 7.27 12.39 -6.71
N PRO A 55 7.53 13.36 -7.62
CA PRO A 55 8.40 13.15 -8.78
C PRO A 55 9.84 12.71 -8.46
N SER A 56 10.32 13.00 -7.25
CA SER A 56 11.65 12.57 -6.80
C SER A 56 11.74 11.08 -6.43
N SER A 57 10.62 10.36 -6.39
CA SER A 57 10.59 8.93 -6.08
C SER A 57 10.89 8.11 -7.33
N SER A 58 11.70 7.06 -7.19
CA SER A 58 11.93 6.07 -8.24
C SER A 58 10.65 5.38 -8.72
N LEU A 59 9.57 5.37 -7.92
CA LEU A 59 8.29 4.75 -8.27
C LEU A 59 7.31 5.68 -8.97
N HIS A 60 7.68 6.94 -9.23
CA HIS A 60 6.79 7.92 -9.86
C HIS A 60 6.26 7.46 -11.23
N LYS A 61 7.05 6.68 -11.98
CA LYS A 61 6.67 6.16 -13.32
C LYS A 61 6.21 4.70 -13.32
N GLU A 62 6.50 3.95 -12.26
CA GLU A 62 6.20 2.51 -12.19
C GLU A 62 4.75 2.21 -11.84
N ASN A 63 4.06 3.17 -11.20
CA ASN A 63 2.65 3.08 -10.85
C ASN A 63 2.24 1.75 -10.15
N PRO A 64 2.88 1.39 -9.01
CA PRO A 64 2.53 0.18 -8.27
C PRO A 64 1.06 0.20 -7.80
N LYS A 65 0.40 -0.97 -7.77
CA LYS A 65 -1.01 -1.06 -7.38
C LYS A 65 -1.26 -0.64 -5.92
N TYR A 66 -0.36 -1.04 -5.03
CA TYR A 66 -0.38 -0.69 -3.62
C TYR A 66 1.00 -0.21 -3.20
N ALA A 67 0.98 0.80 -2.35
CA ALA A 67 2.16 1.50 -1.91
C ALA A 67 2.05 1.81 -0.41
N VAL A 68 3.16 1.65 0.30
CA VAL A 68 3.35 2.21 1.63
C VAL A 68 4.23 3.46 1.50
N TYR A 69 3.95 4.48 2.30
CA TYR A 69 4.66 5.75 2.26
C TYR A 69 5.13 6.18 3.66
N TYR A 70 6.26 6.88 3.72
CA TYR A 70 6.79 7.42 4.96
C TYR A 70 5.98 8.64 5.42
N GLU A 71 5.78 9.60 4.52
CA GLU A 71 5.17 10.88 4.84
C GLU A 71 4.29 11.42 3.71
N LEU A 72 3.38 12.32 4.09
CA LEU A 72 2.52 13.09 3.20
C LEU A 72 2.95 14.55 3.25
N MET A 73 3.11 15.18 2.09
CA MET A 73 3.41 16.60 1.96
C MET A 73 2.33 17.28 1.13
N LEU A 74 1.79 18.36 1.69
CA LEU A 74 0.91 19.27 0.99
C LEU A 74 1.74 20.43 0.41
N THR A 75 1.76 20.54 -0.91
CA THR A 75 2.26 21.73 -1.62
C THR A 75 1.13 22.31 -2.48
N SER A 76 1.32 22.41 -3.78
CA SER A 76 0.24 22.69 -4.74
C SER A 76 -0.67 21.47 -4.96
N ARG A 77 -0.18 20.26 -4.66
CA ARG A 77 -0.92 18.99 -4.65
C ARG A 77 -0.45 18.16 -3.46
N GLU A 78 -1.25 17.20 -3.04
CA GLU A 78 -0.86 16.24 -2.00
C GLU A 78 0.06 15.17 -2.59
N PHE A 79 1.26 15.06 -2.05
CA PHE A 79 2.25 14.08 -2.48
C PHE A 79 2.64 13.13 -1.34
N ILE A 80 2.87 11.87 -1.68
CA ILE A 80 3.51 10.87 -0.81
C ILE A 80 4.98 10.72 -1.18
N ARG A 81 5.84 10.57 -0.17
CA ARG A 81 7.30 10.39 -0.33
C ARG A 81 7.80 9.12 0.33
N GLN A 82 8.97 8.69 -0.15
CA GLN A 82 9.67 7.47 0.26
C GLN A 82 8.70 6.28 0.19
N VAL A 83 8.38 5.93 -1.05
CA VAL A 83 7.32 4.98 -1.37
C VAL A 83 7.94 3.61 -1.62
N VAL A 84 7.26 2.57 -1.12
CA VAL A 84 7.62 1.16 -1.34
C VAL A 84 6.41 0.43 -1.91
N GLU A 85 6.60 -0.30 -3.00
CA GLU A 85 5.56 -1.18 -3.54
C GLU A 85 5.29 -2.35 -2.59
N ILE A 86 4.02 -2.72 -2.41
CA ILE A 86 3.62 -3.82 -1.54
C ILE A 86 2.53 -4.68 -2.16
N ASP A 87 2.40 -5.91 -1.69
CA ASP A 87 1.25 -6.78 -1.97
C ASP A 87 0.12 -6.51 -0.95
N ASP A 88 -1.14 -6.49 -1.38
CA ASP A 88 -2.29 -6.26 -0.50
C ASP A 88 -2.45 -7.34 0.56
N LYS A 89 -1.97 -8.57 0.30
CA LYS A 89 -2.04 -9.67 1.26
C LYS A 89 -1.20 -9.40 2.52
N TRP A 90 -0.09 -8.68 2.39
CA TRP A 90 0.79 -8.38 3.53
C TRP A 90 0.12 -7.47 4.56
N LEU A 91 -0.76 -6.57 4.12
CA LEU A 91 -1.54 -5.72 5.03
C LEU A 91 -2.47 -6.54 5.93
N LEU A 92 -3.01 -7.64 5.41
CA LEU A 92 -3.83 -8.58 6.18
C LEU A 92 -2.98 -9.44 7.13
N GLU A 93 -1.77 -9.81 6.72
CA GLU A 93 -0.80 -10.53 7.56
C GLU A 93 -0.37 -9.68 8.76
N VAL A 94 0.04 -8.42 8.54
CA VAL A 94 0.61 -7.58 9.60
C VAL A 94 -0.43 -6.87 10.47
N ALA A 95 -1.61 -6.55 9.91
CA ALA A 95 -2.61 -5.75 10.61
C ALA A 95 -4.05 -6.17 10.25
N LEU A 96 -4.34 -7.47 10.43
CA LEU A 96 -5.67 -8.04 10.18
C LEU A 96 -6.81 -7.24 10.83
N HIS A 97 -6.63 -6.84 12.09
CA HIS A 97 -7.62 -6.08 12.87
C HIS A 97 -8.00 -4.74 12.22
N TYR A 98 -7.07 -4.10 11.51
CA TYR A 98 -7.31 -2.84 10.84
C TYR A 98 -7.86 -3.01 9.41
N TYR A 99 -7.38 -4.02 8.69
CA TYR A 99 -7.65 -4.17 7.26
C TYR A 99 -8.82 -5.11 6.89
N LYS A 100 -9.31 -5.92 7.82
CA LYS A 100 -10.37 -6.93 7.60
C LYS A 100 -11.58 -6.40 6.83
N ASN A 101 -12.00 -5.16 7.09
CA ASN A 101 -13.15 -4.53 6.44
C ASN A 101 -12.74 -3.57 5.30
N LYS A 102 -11.61 -2.86 5.45
CA LYS A 102 -11.18 -1.81 4.51
C LYS A 102 -10.77 -2.32 3.12
N ILE A 103 -10.18 -3.51 3.03
CA ILE A 103 -9.75 -4.10 1.73
C ILE A 103 -10.94 -4.77 1.02
N LYS A 104 -11.92 -5.29 1.77
CA LYS A 104 -13.09 -5.97 1.19
C LYS A 104 -14.01 -5.00 0.45
N ASP A 105 -14.20 -3.79 0.98
CA ASP A 105 -15.05 -2.77 0.37
C ASP A 105 -14.49 -2.25 -0.96
N ALA A 106 -13.17 -2.28 -1.13
CA ALA A 106 -12.52 -1.99 -2.40
C ALA A 106 -12.86 -2.99 -3.51
N LYS A 107 -12.98 -4.28 -3.14
CA LYS A 107 -13.32 -5.37 -4.06
C LYS A 107 -14.83 -5.45 -4.32
N ARG A 108 -15.68 -4.99 -3.40
CA ARG A 108 -17.17 -5.02 -3.51
C ARG A 108 -17.80 -3.93 -4.38
N LYS A 109 -17.10 -2.87 -4.80
CA LYS A 109 -17.65 -1.82 -5.69
C LYS A 109 -17.81 -2.28 -7.16
N MET A 110 -18.53 -3.38 -7.39
CA MET A 110 -18.93 -3.83 -8.74
C MET A 110 -20.39 -4.29 -8.76
N PRO A 111 -21.33 -3.44 -9.24
CA PRO A 111 -22.38 -3.89 -10.12
C PRO A 111 -21.81 -3.98 -11.54
N LYS A 112 -21.82 -5.16 -12.16
CA LYS A 112 -21.57 -5.29 -13.61
C LYS A 112 -22.75 -4.64 -14.33
N THR A 113 -22.50 -3.63 -15.16
CA THR A 113 -23.53 -3.05 -16.03
C THR A 113 -24.08 -4.14 -16.95
N ILE A 114 -25.33 -4.53 -16.73
CA ILE A 114 -26.10 -5.40 -17.64
C ILE A 114 -26.38 -4.55 -18.89
N LYS A 115 -25.75 -4.89 -20.01
CA LYS A 115 -26.14 -4.34 -21.32
C LYS A 115 -27.29 -5.20 -21.85
N THR A 116 -28.50 -4.69 -21.76
CA THR A 116 -29.66 -5.22 -22.47
C THR A 116 -29.66 -4.64 -23.87
N LYS A 117 -29.58 -5.50 -24.89
CA LYS A 117 -30.25 -5.27 -26.18
C LYS A 117 -30.45 -6.59 -26.88
#